data_AF-A0A8J1ZNC4-F1
#
_entry.id   AF-A0A8J1ZNC4-F1
#
_cell.length_a   1.000
_cell.length_b   1.000
_cell.length_c   1.000
_cell.angle_alpha   90.00
_cell.angle_beta   90.00
_cell.angle_gamma   90.00
#
_symmetry.space_group_name_H-M   'P 1'
#
loop_
_entity.id
_entity.type
_entity.pdbx_description
1 polymer ?
#
loop_
_entity_poly.entity_id
_entity_poly.type
_entity_poly.pdbx_seq_one_letter_code
_entity_poly.pdbx_strand_id
1 'polypeptide(L)' 'VEDWDVRKVTSMQGMFQGTTVADPNVTFWDVRSLENAMELFLDAQIAKPCVTTWNTTLLRYLNRTFQN' A
#
# COMPACT_ATOMS: atom_id res chain seq x y z
N VAL A 1 7.89 2.65 8.57
CA VAL A 1 8.03 3.36 7.28
C VAL A 1 7.26 4.69 7.27
N GLU A 2 7.22 5.39 8.41
CA GLU A 2 6.38 6.59 8.57
C GLU A 2 6.88 7.79 7.77
N ASP A 3 8.19 7.90 7.55
CA ASP A 3 8.81 9.01 6.80
C ASP A 3 9.17 8.66 5.35
N TRP A 4 8.57 7.61 4.79
CA TRP A 4 8.90 7.20 3.42
C TRP A 4 8.18 8.09 2.39
N ASP A 5 8.95 8.92 1.69
CA ASP A 5 8.42 9.75 0.60
C ASP A 5 8.16 8.90 -0.65
N VAL A 6 6.88 8.62 -0.89
CA VAL A 6 6.41 7.78 -2.00
C VAL A 6 5.75 8.58 -3.13
N ARG A 7 5.85 9.91 -3.12
CA ARG A 7 5.13 10.81 -4.06
C ARG A 7 5.39 10.56 -5.53
N LYS A 8 6.54 9.96 -5.87
CA LYS A 8 6.95 9.64 -7.24
C LYS A 8 6.88 8.14 -7.56
N VAL A 9 6.47 7.31 -6.60
CA VAL A 9 6.35 5.87 -6.78
C VAL A 9 5.11 5.58 -7.60
N THR A 10 5.27 4.84 -8.70
CA THR A 10 4.18 4.46 -9.60
C THR A 10 3.71 3.02 -9.38
N SER A 11 4.53 2.18 -8.75
CA SER A 11 4.20 0.79 -8.42
C SER A 11 4.70 0.40 -7.03
N MET A 12 3.84 -0.24 -6.25
CA MET A 12 4.13 -0.87 -4.96
C MET A 12 3.63 -2.32 -4.91
N GLN A 13 3.59 -2.98 -6.07
CA GLN A 13 3.08 -4.34 -6.17
C GLN A 13 3.80 -5.28 -5.17
N GLY A 14 3.02 -6.00 -4.37
CA GLY A 14 3.51 -7.06 -3.48
C GLY A 14 4.42 -6.59 -2.34
N MET A 15 4.52 -5.29 -2.04
CA MET A 15 5.56 -4.78 -1.13
C MET A 15 5.51 -5.39 0.28
N PHE A 16 4.32 -5.68 0.82
CA PHE A 16 4.13 -6.34 2.12
C PHE A 16 3.44 -7.70 2.00
N GLN A 17 3.46 -8.30 0.81
CA GLN A 17 2.84 -9.60 0.57
C GLN A 17 3.42 -10.67 1.49
N GLY A 18 2.55 -11.43 2.17
CA GLY A 18 2.90 -12.56 3.03
C GLY A 18 3.66 -12.17 4.30
N THR A 19 3.73 -10.88 4.64
CA THR A 19 4.44 -10.44 5.84
C THR A 19 3.66 -10.82 7.09
N THR A 20 4.30 -11.55 8.01
CA THR A 20 3.65 -12.04 9.24
C THR A 20 3.84 -11.13 10.44
N VAL A 21 4.79 -10.19 10.37
CA VAL A 21 5.20 -9.35 11.52
C VAL A 21 5.17 -7.84 11.23
N ALA A 22 4.94 -7.43 9.99
CA ALA A 22 4.99 -6.02 9.61
C ALA A 22 3.66 -5.31 9.91
N ASP A 23 3.73 -4.16 10.60
CA ASP A 23 2.61 -3.23 10.77
C ASP A 23 2.98 -1.84 10.23
N PRO A 24 2.97 -1.65 8.90
CA PRO A 24 3.36 -0.37 8.31
C PRO A 24 2.26 0.68 8.53
N ASN A 25 2.61 1.77 9.21
CA ASN A 25 1.77 2.97 9.21
C ASN A 25 1.89 3.68 7.84
N VAL A 26 0.82 3.59 7.05
CA VAL A 26 0.72 4.14 5.68
C VAL A 26 -0.24 5.33 5.57
N THR A 27 -0.74 5.82 6.72
CA THR A 27 -1.73 6.91 6.79
C THR A 27 -1.23 8.20 6.16
N PHE A 28 0.09 8.42 6.10
CA PHE A 28 0.70 9.63 5.57
C PHE A 28 1.29 9.49 4.16
N TRP A 29 1.10 8.32 3.53
CA TRP A 29 1.62 8.10 2.18
C TRP A 29 0.86 8.93 1.16
N ASP A 30 1.57 9.84 0.48
CA ASP A 30 1.04 10.56 -0.68
C ASP A 30 1.18 9.67 -1.94
N VAL A 31 0.14 8.87 -2.18
CA VAL A 31 0.05 7.90 -3.29
C VAL A 31 -0.52 8.51 -4.58
N ARG A 32 -0.51 9.83 -4.74
CA ARG A 32 -1.10 10.52 -5.91
C ARG A 32 -0.56 10.08 -7.27
N SER A 33 0.65 9.52 -7.31
CA SER A 33 1.31 9.01 -8.52
C SER A 33 1.24 7.49 -8.65
N LEU A 34 0.65 6.80 -7.68
CA LEU A 34 0.60 5.35 -7.64
C LEU A 34 -0.44 4.82 -8.64
N GLU A 35 0.00 3.93 -9.51
CA GLU A 35 -0.85 3.29 -10.52
C GLU A 35 -1.08 1.80 -10.20
N ASN A 36 -0.09 1.13 -9.61
CA ASN A 36 -0.14 -0.28 -9.27
C ASN A 36 0.09 -0.53 -7.77
N ALA A 37 -0.94 -1.03 -7.10
CA ALA A 37 -0.90 -1.47 -5.71
C ALA A 37 -1.34 -2.94 -5.58
N MET A 38 -1.22 -3.74 -6.65
CA MET A 38 -1.61 -5.15 -6.62
C MET A 38 -0.91 -5.88 -5.49
N GLU A 39 -1.68 -6.67 -4.73
CA GLU A 39 -1.14 -7.56 -3.70
C GLU A 39 -0.30 -6.85 -2.62
N LEU A 40 -0.43 -5.52 -2.49
CA LEU A 40 0.40 -4.70 -1.61
C LEU A 40 0.42 -5.21 -0.17
N PHE A 41 -0.73 -5.63 0.35
CA PHE A 41 -0.89 -6.25 1.68
C PHE A 41 -1.49 -7.65 1.59
N LEU A 42 -1.34 -8.35 0.46
CA LEU A 42 -1.88 -9.71 0.32
C LEU A 42 -1.26 -10.64 1.37
N ASP A 43 -2.10 -11.31 2.16
CA ASP A 43 -1.68 -12.23 3.24
C ASP A 43 -0.80 -11.56 4.32
N ALA A 44 -0.89 -10.24 4.47
CA ALA A 44 -0.13 -9.48 5.48
C ALA A 44 -0.83 -9.56 6.85
N GLN A 45 -0.51 -10.59 7.64
CA GLN A 45 -1.28 -11.00 8.82
C GLN A 45 -1.44 -9.92 9.91
N ILE A 46 -0.42 -9.09 10.11
CA ILE A 46 -0.44 -8.04 11.15
C ILE A 46 -0.83 -6.67 10.59
N ALA A 47 -0.61 -6.42 9.30
CA ALA A 47 -0.79 -5.10 8.72
C ALA A 47 -2.25 -4.63 8.84
N LYS A 48 -2.43 -3.41 9.36
CA LYS A 48 -3.76 -2.76 9.46
C LYS A 48 -3.72 -1.40 8.77
N PRO A 49 -3.58 -1.36 7.43
CA PRO A 49 -3.36 -0.12 6.71
C PRO A 49 -4.59 0.79 6.79
N CYS A 50 -4.41 2.00 7.34
CA CYS A 50 -5.40 3.07 7.23
C CYS A 50 -5.12 3.86 5.95
N VAL A 51 -6.01 3.72 4.95
CA VAL A 51 -5.85 4.33 3.61
C VAL A 51 -6.85 5.46 3.34
N THR A 52 -7.48 6.00 4.38
CA THR A 52 -8.53 7.03 4.26
C THR A 52 -8.03 8.35 3.65
N THR A 53 -6.72 8.59 3.72
CA THR A 53 -6.03 9.78 3.19
C THR A 53 -5.53 9.60 1.76
N TRP A 54 -5.56 8.37 1.23
CA TRP A 54 -4.96 8.07 -0.06
C TRP A 54 -5.76 8.70 -1.20
N ASN A 55 -5.07 9.47 -2.04
CA ASN A 55 -5.64 9.90 -3.32
C ASN A 55 -5.48 8.77 -4.35
N THR A 56 -6.57 8.03 -4.59
CA THR A 56 -6.58 6.84 -5.44
C THR A 56 -6.92 7.10 -6.90
N THR A 57 -6.98 8.37 -7.34
CA THR A 57 -7.44 8.75 -8.70
C THR A 57 -6.65 8.10 -9.83
N LEU A 58 -5.36 7.79 -9.60
CA LEU A 58 -4.51 7.14 -10.60
C LEU A 58 -4.39 5.62 -10.45
N LEU A 59 -4.93 5.02 -9.39
CA LEU A 59 -4.82 3.57 -9.17
C LEU A 59 -5.58 2.79 -10.24
N ARG A 60 -4.87 1.96 -10.99
CA ARG A 60 -5.40 1.08 -12.04
C ARG A 60 -5.43 -0.37 -11.63
N TYR A 61 -4.50 -0.78 -10.77
CA TYR A 61 -4.35 -2.16 -10.37
C TYR A 61 -4.39 -2.29 -8.85
N LEU A 62 -5.52 -2.79 -8.34
CA LEU A 62 -5.83 -2.95 -6.91
C LEU A 62 -6.21 -4.40 -6.55
N ASN A 63 -5.91 -5.34 -7.45
CA ASN A 63 -6.25 -6.74 -7.25
C ASN A 63 -5.57 -7.26 -5.99
N ARG A 64 -6.37 -7.81 -5.08
CA ARG A 64 -5.92 -8.43 -3.84
C ARG A 64 -5.07 -7.54 -2.91
N THR A 65 -5.14 -6.22 -3.07
CA THR A 65 -4.34 -5.26 -2.27
C THR A 65 -4.54 -5.41 -0.77
N PHE A 66 -5.76 -5.69 -0.32
CA PHE A 66 -6.15 -5.78 1.10
C PHE A 66 -6.73 -7.15 1.48
N GLN A 67 -6.41 -8.20 0.72
CA GLN A 67 -6.88 -9.55 1.02
C GLN A 67 -5.96 -10.20 2.06
N ASN A 68 -6.53 -10.69 3.14
CA ASN A 68 -5.85 -11.45 4.20
C ASN A 68 -6.29 -12.91 4.20
#